data_AF-A0A2E0SEU0-F1
#
_entry.id   AF-A0A2E0SEU0-F1
#
_cell.length_a   1.000
_cell.length_b   1.000
_cell.length_c   1.000
_cell.angle_alpha   90.00
_cell.angle_beta   90.00
_cell.angle_gamma   90.00
#
_symmetry.space_group_name_H-M   'P 1'
#
loop_
_entity.id
_entity.type
_entity.pdbx_description
1 polymer ?
#
loop_
_entity_poly.entity_id
_entity_poly.type
_entity_poly.pdbx_seq_one_letter_code
_entity_poly.pdbx_strand_id
1 'polypeptide(L)'
;MTFYYKTYSWSQNDAGVPEETRKLWEHISDKKNWRIVQLPNGFYQTEYKDIDCPCDPEKDECCEKWNDVTRRETIEGAEAAIDGSIEHYAKKVDFLKGPKVVKTFE
;
A
#
# COMPACT_ATOMS: atom_id res chain seq x y z
N MET A 1 -30.36 40.39 0.30
CA MET A 1 -29.57 39.42 -0.50
C MET A 1 -29.82 38.03 0.03
N THR A 2 -30.46 37.16 -0.74
CA THR A 2 -30.57 35.72 -0.44
C THR A 2 -29.39 35.01 -1.09
N PHE A 3 -28.48 34.45 -0.28
CA PHE A 3 -27.36 33.67 -0.77
C PHE A 3 -27.81 32.24 -1.09
N TYR A 4 -27.73 31.83 -2.36
CA TYR A 4 -27.92 30.46 -2.77
C TYR A 4 -26.60 29.70 -2.62
N TYR A 5 -26.49 28.81 -1.63
CA TYR A 5 -25.37 27.88 -1.53
C TYR A 5 -25.61 26.69 -2.48
N LYS A 6 -24.87 26.65 -3.59
CA LYS A 6 -24.83 25.50 -4.49
C LYS A 6 -23.75 24.54 -4.00
N THR A 7 -24.13 23.45 -3.36
CA THR A 7 -23.19 22.37 -3.00
C THR A 7 -23.04 21.44 -4.20
N TYR A 8 -21.84 21.29 -4.75
CA TYR A 8 -21.55 20.23 -5.70
C TYR A 8 -21.31 18.94 -4.91
N SER A 9 -22.28 18.03 -4.90
CA SER A 9 -22.01 16.64 -4.54
C SER A 9 -21.41 15.96 -5.75
N TRP A 10 -20.12 15.63 -5.72
CA TRP A 10 -19.59 14.62 -6.63
C TRP A 10 -20.35 13.33 -6.35
N SER A 11 -21.07 12.81 -7.36
CA SER A 11 -21.58 11.45 -7.29
C SER A 11 -20.37 10.54 -7.17
N GLN A 12 -20.20 9.86 -6.03
CA GLN A 12 -19.31 8.69 -5.94
C GLN A 12 -19.94 7.54 -6.73
N ASN A 13 -20.16 7.75 -8.02
CA ASN A 13 -20.52 6.71 -8.95
C ASN A 13 -19.21 6.00 -9.31
N ASP A 14 -18.96 4.89 -8.63
CA ASP A 14 -18.48 3.66 -9.25
C ASP A 14 -17.21 3.75 -10.13
N ALA A 15 -16.21 4.52 -9.71
CA ALA A 15 -14.85 4.22 -10.13
C ALA A 15 -14.32 3.10 -9.21
N GLY A 16 -14.76 1.86 -9.47
CA GLY A 16 -14.16 0.70 -8.81
C GLY A 16 -12.64 0.78 -8.90
N VAL A 17 -11.95 0.46 -7.80
CA VAL A 17 -10.47 0.51 -7.75
C VAL A 17 -9.91 -0.29 -8.93
N PRO A 18 -9.07 0.31 -9.79
CA PRO A 18 -8.55 -0.36 -10.98
C PRO A 18 -7.74 -1.60 -10.58
N GLU A 19 -7.77 -2.62 -11.41
CA GLU A 19 -7.19 -3.94 -11.10
C GLU A 19 -5.71 -3.85 -10.73
N GLU A 20 -4.94 -3.02 -11.44
CA GLU A 20 -3.52 -2.76 -11.17
C GLU A 20 -3.28 -2.19 -9.75
N THR A 21 -4.18 -1.34 -9.27
CA THR A 21 -4.09 -0.82 -7.90
C THR A 21 -4.45 -1.88 -6.87
N ARG A 22 -5.33 -2.83 -7.19
CA ARG A 22 -5.64 -3.97 -6.30
C ARG A 22 -4.43 -4.90 -6.18
N LYS A 23 -3.81 -5.26 -7.31
CA LYS A 23 -2.57 -6.05 -7.35
C LYS A 23 -1.46 -5.39 -6.56
N LEU A 24 -1.33 -4.05 -6.65
CA LEU A 24 -0.39 -3.29 -5.85
C LEU A 24 -0.66 -3.40 -4.36
N TRP A 25 -1.91 -3.22 -3.92
CA TRP A 25 -2.27 -3.33 -2.51
C TRP A 25 -2.04 -4.74 -1.95
N GLU A 26 -2.36 -5.77 -2.72
CA GLU A 26 -2.05 -7.15 -2.37
C GLU A 26 -0.53 -7.37 -2.26
N HIS A 27 0.25 -6.87 -3.23
CA HIS A 27 1.71 -6.99 -3.21
C HIS A 27 2.34 -6.34 -1.98
N ILE A 28 1.99 -5.09 -1.67
CA ILE A 28 2.58 -4.36 -0.54
C ILE A 28 1.99 -4.76 0.82
N SER A 29 0.91 -5.54 0.84
CA SER A 29 0.39 -6.14 2.08
C SER A 29 1.29 -7.26 2.61
N ASP A 30 2.15 -7.84 1.78
CA ASP A 30 3.10 -8.86 2.20
C ASP A 30 4.40 -8.24 2.71
N LYS A 31 4.74 -8.51 3.99
CA LYS A 31 6.00 -8.03 4.62
C LYS A 31 7.27 -8.45 3.87
N LYS A 32 7.24 -9.58 3.16
CA LYS A 32 8.38 -10.11 2.38
C LYS A 32 8.84 -9.18 1.24
N ASN A 33 7.94 -8.29 0.79
CA ASN A 33 8.22 -7.36 -0.30
C ASN A 33 8.78 -6.03 0.20
N TRP A 34 9.03 -5.91 1.51
CA TRP A 34 9.61 -4.73 2.14
C TRP A 34 11.04 -4.98 2.57
N ARG A 35 11.85 -3.92 2.52
CA ARG A 35 13.19 -3.89 3.09
C ARG A 35 13.46 -2.56 3.78
N ILE A 36 14.43 -2.58 4.69
CA ILE A 36 14.94 -1.38 5.34
C ILE A 36 16.38 -1.19 4.88
N VAL A 37 16.66 -0.03 4.28
CA VAL A 37 17.99 0.36 3.82
C VAL A 37 18.55 1.43 4.73
N GLN A 38 19.77 1.24 5.22
CA GLN A 38 20.48 2.29 5.94
C GLN A 38 21.15 3.24 4.94
N LEU A 39 20.80 4.53 5.01
CA LEU A 39 21.38 5.56 4.18
C LEU A 39 22.73 6.05 4.77
N PRO A 40 23.64 6.61 3.94
CA PRO A 40 24.93 7.14 4.41
C PRO A 40 24.81 8.27 5.45
N ASN A 41 23.65 8.91 5.53
CA ASN A 41 23.34 9.96 6.50
C ASN A 41 22.88 9.41 7.88
N GLY A 42 22.85 8.09 8.07
CA GLY A 42 22.45 7.43 9.31
C GLY A 42 20.95 7.20 9.47
N PHE A 43 20.12 7.62 8.51
CA PHE A 43 18.68 7.35 8.52
C PHE A 43 18.36 5.99 7.90
N TYR A 44 17.25 5.40 8.32
CA TYR A 44 16.69 4.17 7.75
C TYR A 44 15.55 4.51 6.80
N GLN A 45 15.66 4.03 5.56
CA GLN A 45 14.65 4.17 4.51
C GLN A 45 13.89 2.86 4.36
N THR A 46 12.56 2.91 4.43
CA THR A 46 11.69 1.76 4.14
C THR A 46 11.37 1.76 2.66
N GLU A 47 11.58 0.63 2.00
CA GLU A 47 11.33 0.47 0.58
C GLU A 47 10.48 -0.78 0.30
N TYR A 48 9.64 -0.72 -0.73
CA TYR A 48 8.91 -1.89 -1.24
C TYR A 48 9.33 -2.22 -2.67
N LYS A 49 9.25 -3.50 -3.01
CA LYS A 49 9.59 -3.99 -4.35
C LYS A 49 8.50 -3.62 -5.37
N ASP A 50 8.92 -3.21 -6.56
CA ASP A 50 7.99 -2.97 -7.67
C ASP A 50 7.39 -4.29 -8.21
N ILE A 51 6.13 -4.25 -8.66
CA ILE A 51 5.40 -5.41 -9.19
C ILE A 51 5.95 -5.79 -10.57
N ASP A 52 6.35 -4.79 -11.36
CA ASP A 52 6.79 -4.96 -12.75
C ASP A 52 8.23 -5.50 -12.87
N CYS A 53 8.84 -5.91 -11.77
CA CYS A 53 10.09 -6.66 -11.79
C CYS A 53 9.86 -8.15 -11.48
N PRO A 54 9.52 -8.97 -12.49
CA PRO A 54 9.74 -10.41 -12.42
C PRO A 54 11.26 -10.67 -12.45
N CYS A 55 11.78 -11.30 -11.40
CA CYS A 55 13.12 -11.86 -11.42
C CYS A 55 13.05 -13.15 -12.23
N ASP A 56 13.25 -13.08 -13.55
CA ASP A 56 13.45 -14.29 -14.35
C ASP A 56 14.92 -14.71 -14.23
N PRO A 57 15.24 -15.83 -13.55
CA PRO A 57 16.62 -16.24 -13.29
C PRO A 57 17.41 -16.60 -14.56
N GLU A 58 16.74 -16.69 -15.72
CA GLU A 58 17.36 -17.02 -17.01
C GLU A 58 17.57 -15.84 -17.96
N LYS A 59 16.94 -14.66 -17.74
CA LYS A 59 16.89 -13.62 -18.78
C LYS A 59 17.34 -12.22 -18.38
N ASP A 60 17.18 -11.77 -17.14
CA ASP A 60 17.52 -10.39 -16.80
C ASP A 60 18.17 -10.28 -15.42
N GLU A 61 19.18 -9.39 -15.32
CA GLU A 61 19.69 -8.91 -14.04
C GLU A 61 18.49 -8.48 -13.19
N CYS A 62 18.32 -9.05 -12.00
CA CYS A 62 17.24 -8.71 -11.08
C CYS A 62 17.07 -7.19 -11.05
N CYS A 63 15.99 -6.68 -11.65
CA CYS A 63 15.69 -5.26 -11.60
C CYS A 63 15.26 -4.96 -10.17
N GLU A 64 16.22 -4.68 -9.29
CA GLU A 64 15.99 -4.26 -7.92
C GLU A 64 15.39 -2.84 -7.90
N LYS A 65 14.22 -2.68 -8.52
CA LYS A 65 13.46 -1.45 -8.44
C LYS A 65 12.70 -1.48 -7.13
N TRP A 66 13.28 -0.78 -6.17
CA TRP A 66 12.72 -0.57 -4.85
C TRP A 66 12.24 0.87 -4.75
N ASN A 67 10.98 1.04 -4.34
CA ASN A 67 10.34 2.34 -4.23
C ASN A 67 10.42 2.79 -2.76
N ASP A 68 10.92 3.99 -2.52
CA ASP A 68 11.03 4.57 -1.19
C ASP A 68 9.68 5.07 -0.67
N VAL A 69 9.43 4.86 0.64
CA VAL A 69 8.15 5.23 1.26
C VAL A 69 8.35 6.21 2.42
N THR A 70 9.15 5.84 3.41
CA THR A 70 9.37 6.64 4.61
C THR A 70 10.82 6.60 5.05
N ARG A 71 11.26 7.65 5.75
CA ARG A 71 12.58 7.73 6.40
C ARG A 71 12.41 7.89 7.91
N ARG A 72 13.17 7.12 8.68
CA ARG A 72 13.13 7.07 10.15
C ARG A 72 14.54 7.07 10.72
N GLU A 73 14.66 7.53 11.96
CA GLU A 73 15.95 7.58 12.68
C GLU A 73 16.32 6.24 13.32
N THR A 74 15.34 5.38 13.60
CA THR A 74 15.53 4.09 14.26
C THR A 74 15.00 2.94 13.39
N ILE A 75 15.60 1.76 13.55
CA ILE A 75 15.16 0.53 12.88
C ILE A 75 13.75 0.15 13.36
N GLU A 76 13.51 0.22 14.67
CA GLU A 76 12.19 -0.06 15.27
C GLU A 76 11.10 0.86 14.72
N GLY A 77 11.42 2.14 14.51
CA GLY A 77 10.48 3.09 13.91
C GLY A 77 10.20 2.82 12.43
N ALA A 78 11.18 2.27 11.70
CA ALA A 78 11.03 1.81 10.34
C ALA A 78 10.17 0.53 10.26
N GLU A 79 10.39 -0.43 11.15
CA GLU A 79 9.56 -1.65 11.24
C GLU A 79 8.11 -1.34 11.59
N ALA A 80 7.87 -0.47 12.58
CA ALA A 80 6.52 -0.04 12.94
C ALA A 80 5.80 0.69 11.79
N ALA A 81 6.54 1.46 10.98
CA ALA A 81 5.98 2.12 9.80
C ALA A 81 5.60 1.12 8.69
N ILE A 82 6.39 0.06 8.51
CA ILE A 82 6.08 -1.04 7.59
C ILE A 82 4.83 -1.79 8.06
N ASP A 83 4.78 -2.16 9.34
CA ASP A 83 3.65 -2.91 9.91
C ASP A 83 2.35 -2.09 9.83
N GLY A 84 2.39 -0.79 10.13
CA GLY A 84 1.24 0.10 9.96
C GLY A 84 0.81 0.25 8.48
N SER A 85 1.77 0.25 7.55
CA SER A 85 1.46 0.29 6.11
C SER A 85 0.78 -1.01 5.67
N ILE A 86 1.29 -2.16 6.09
CA ILE A 86 0.71 -3.47 5.81
C ILE A 86 -0.72 -3.54 6.33
N GLU A 87 -0.97 -3.13 7.58
CA GLU A 87 -2.30 -3.14 8.16
C GLU A 87 -3.29 -2.27 7.37
N HIS A 88 -2.84 -1.09 6.92
CA HIS A 88 -3.64 -0.19 6.10
C HIS A 88 -4.02 -0.81 4.75
N TYR A 89 -3.08 -1.42 4.05
CA TYR A 89 -3.36 -2.06 2.75
C TYR A 89 -4.16 -3.35 2.90
N ALA A 90 -3.92 -4.15 3.94
CA ALA A 90 -4.73 -5.33 4.25
C ALA A 90 -6.20 -4.96 4.48
N LYS A 91 -6.48 -3.89 5.25
CA LYS A 91 -7.85 -3.37 5.45
C LYS A 91 -8.49 -2.93 4.14
N LYS A 92 -7.73 -2.31 3.22
CA LYS A 92 -8.23 -1.94 1.89
C LYS A 92 -8.57 -3.15 1.04
N VAL A 93 -7.72 -4.17 1.03
CA VAL A 93 -7.96 -5.43 0.31
C VAL A 93 -9.20 -6.12 0.87
N ASP A 94 -9.37 -6.15 2.19
CA ASP A 94 -10.56 -6.73 2.82
C ASP A 94 -11.83 -5.94 2.54
N PHE A 95 -11.76 -4.60 2.49
CA PHE A 95 -12.88 -3.76 2.09
C PHE A 95 -13.33 -4.04 0.64
N LEU A 96 -12.38 -4.37 -0.25
CA LEU A 96 -12.69 -4.73 -1.64
C LEU A 96 -13.40 -6.09 -1.78
N LYS A 97 -13.22 -7.02 -0.83
CA LYS A 97 -13.90 -8.34 -0.83
C LYS A 97 -15.39 -8.24 -0.49
N GLY A 98 -15.86 -7.08 -0.02
CA GLY A 98 -17.25 -6.82 0.31
C GLY A 98 -17.62 -7.19 1.76
N PRO A 99 -18.92 -7.08 2.11
CA PRO A 99 -19.38 -7.28 3.49
C PRO A 99 -19.20 -8.74 3.93
N LYS A 100 -18.57 -8.93 5.09
CA LYS A 100 -18.39 -10.25 5.73
C LYS A 100 -19.50 -10.47 6.76
N VAL A 101 -20.19 -11.61 6.69
CA VAL A 101 -21.12 -12.02 7.74
C VAL A 101 -20.31 -12.42 8.97
N VAL A 102 -20.44 -11.64 10.05
CA VAL A 102 -19.68 -11.85 11.30
C VAL A 102 -20.45 -12.72 12.30
N LYS A 103 -21.78 -12.62 12.28
CA LYS A 103 -22.65 -13.35 13.20
C LYS A 103 -24.05 -13.47 12.60
N THR A 104 -24.62 -14.66 12.69
CA THR A 104 -26.05 -14.91 12.48
C THR A 104 -26.68 -15.22 13.84
N PHE A 105 -27.90 -14.76 14.05
CA PHE A 105 -28.72 -15.14 15.21
C PHE A 105 -29.85 -16.04 14.67
N GLU A 106 -30.03 -17.20 15.29
CA GLU A 106 -31.19 -18.09 15.06
C GLU A 106 -32.39 -17.63 15.90
#